data_AF-A0A4Y9ZRL6-F1
#
_entry.id   AF-A0A4Y9ZRL6-F1
#
_cell.length_a   1.000
_cell.length_b   1.000
_cell.length_c   1.000
_cell.angle_alpha   90.00
_cell.angle_beta   90.00
_cell.angle_gamma   90.00
#
_symmetry.space_group_name_H-M   'P 1'
#
loop_
_entity.id
_entity.type
_entity.pdbx_description
1 polymer ?
#
loop_
_entity_poly.entity_id
_entity_poly.type
_entity_poly.pdbx_seq_one_letter_code
_entity_poly.pdbx_strand_id
1 'polypeptide(L)'
;MDILVSSNFERLLWYLAYESAKGPETARRVVAGAAVNGWMGRMKSDGRVEVPVDVLELARRDFMAERISDDQTLETIQDYYLGDGEHSYIADPHTAVGLAAARIIARNNPPSTVQVILSTAHPAKFAEAVNHALYASVKFDFEKDVQPKEFKGLLQKPKRVIDVEAPSVDLVKKVIEEKAVDESSNGTATGSV
;
A
#
# COMPACT_ATOMS: atom_id res chain seq x y z
N MET A 1 2.45 2.80 -6.57
CA MET A 1 1.76 1.82 -5.69
C MET A 1 1.25 0.71 -6.58
N ASP A 2 2.10 -0.27 -6.87
CA ASP A 2 2.00 -0.97 -8.15
C ASP A 2 1.25 -2.29 -7.97
N ILE A 3 -0.01 -2.28 -8.40
CA ILE A 3 -0.91 -3.44 -8.34
C ILE A 3 -1.70 -3.52 -9.65
N LEU A 4 -1.94 -4.74 -10.14
CA LEU A 4 -2.85 -4.96 -11.27
C LEU A 4 -4.31 -4.98 -10.80
N VAL A 5 -4.56 -5.62 -9.66
CA VAL A 5 -5.88 -5.76 -9.05
C VAL A 5 -5.77 -5.53 -7.54
N SER A 6 -6.60 -4.64 -7.00
CA SER A 6 -6.69 -4.42 -5.57
C SER A 6 -7.49 -5.54 -4.92
N SER A 7 -6.80 -6.47 -4.25
CA SER A 7 -7.40 -7.66 -3.65
C SER A 7 -8.47 -7.35 -2.60
N ASN A 8 -8.33 -6.23 -1.87
CA ASN A 8 -9.32 -5.80 -0.89
C ASN A 8 -10.53 -5.11 -1.51
N PHE A 9 -10.49 -4.72 -2.78
CA PHE A 9 -11.60 -4.03 -3.45
C PHE A 9 -12.85 -4.92 -3.52
N GLU A 10 -12.67 -6.25 -3.57
CA GLU A 10 -13.76 -7.22 -3.48
C GLU A 10 -14.60 -7.05 -2.20
N ARG A 11 -13.96 -6.73 -1.05
CA ARG A 11 -14.67 -6.50 0.22
C ARG A 11 -15.57 -5.28 0.13
N LEU A 12 -15.08 -4.18 -0.46
CA LEU A 12 -15.89 -2.98 -0.68
C LEU A 12 -17.06 -3.27 -1.61
N LEU A 13 -16.81 -3.94 -2.73
CA LEU A 13 -17.86 -4.34 -3.68
C LEU A 13 -18.98 -5.15 -3.01
N TRP A 14 -18.65 -6.02 -2.05
CA TRP A 14 -19.66 -6.76 -1.29
C TRP A 14 -20.57 -5.84 -0.48
N TYR A 15 -20.02 -4.86 0.24
CA TYR A 15 -20.83 -3.92 1.02
C TYR A 15 -21.70 -3.03 0.13
N LEU A 16 -21.17 -2.57 -1.00
CA LEU A 16 -21.93 -1.76 -1.96
C LEU A 16 -23.08 -2.58 -2.59
N ALA A 17 -22.81 -3.83 -2.97
CA ALA A 17 -23.83 -4.76 -3.47
C ALA A 17 -24.91 -5.04 -2.40
N TYR A 18 -24.48 -5.25 -1.15
CA TYR A 18 -25.37 -5.49 -0.01
C TYR A 18 -26.29 -4.30 0.27
N GLU A 19 -25.76 -3.07 0.21
CA GLU A 19 -26.54 -1.85 0.43
C GLU A 19 -27.50 -1.58 -0.73
N SER A 20 -27.10 -1.85 -1.99
CA SER A 20 -27.99 -1.72 -3.16
C SER A 20 -29.13 -2.74 -3.18
N ALA A 21 -28.94 -3.89 -2.53
CA ALA A 21 -29.90 -4.99 -2.55
C ALA A 21 -31.17 -4.68 -1.74
N LYS A 22 -32.33 -5.11 -2.25
CA LYS A 22 -33.63 -4.96 -1.59
C LYS A 22 -34.03 -6.21 -0.82
N GLY A 23 -34.84 -6.04 0.22
CA GLY A 23 -35.40 -7.15 1.02
C GLY A 23 -34.75 -7.31 2.39
N PRO A 24 -35.12 -8.38 3.13
CA PRO A 24 -34.57 -8.63 4.46
C PRO A 24 -33.06 -8.88 4.40
N GLU A 25 -32.37 -8.63 5.52
CA GLU A 25 -30.91 -8.77 5.62
C GLU A 25 -30.36 -10.10 5.08
N THR A 26 -31.01 -11.23 5.41
CA THR A 26 -30.59 -12.55 4.94
C THR A 26 -30.61 -12.66 3.41
N ALA A 27 -31.64 -12.11 2.76
CA ALA A 27 -31.73 -12.08 1.30
C ALA A 27 -30.66 -11.17 0.69
N ARG A 28 -30.42 -9.98 1.27
CA ARG A 28 -29.40 -9.04 0.79
C ARG A 28 -27.99 -9.62 0.81
N ARG A 29 -27.63 -10.39 1.86
CA ARG A 29 -26.32 -11.08 1.93
C ARG A 29 -26.12 -12.07 0.78
N VAL A 30 -27.16 -12.85 0.46
CA VAL A 30 -27.13 -13.82 -0.65
C VAL A 30 -26.98 -13.09 -1.99
N VAL A 31 -27.76 -12.02 -2.20
CA VAL A 31 -27.69 -11.20 -3.42
C VAL A 31 -26.30 -10.57 -3.58
N ALA A 32 -25.74 -9.99 -2.52
CA ALA A 32 -24.40 -9.40 -2.54
C ALA A 32 -23.31 -10.42 -2.88
N GLY A 33 -23.36 -11.60 -2.26
CA GLY A 33 -22.43 -12.68 -2.54
C GLY A 33 -22.50 -13.17 -3.99
N ALA A 34 -23.72 -13.33 -4.52
CA ALA A 34 -23.93 -13.72 -5.91
C ALA A 34 -23.43 -12.64 -6.89
N ALA A 35 -23.67 -11.36 -6.59
CA ALA A 35 -23.21 -10.24 -7.40
C ALA A 35 -21.67 -10.19 -7.47
N VAL A 36 -20.99 -10.21 -6.31
CA VAL A 36 -19.52 -10.20 -6.25
C VAL A 36 -18.92 -11.42 -6.93
N ASN A 37 -19.47 -12.62 -6.72
CA ASN A 37 -19.01 -13.82 -7.41
C ASN A 37 -19.12 -13.68 -8.94
N GLY A 38 -20.23 -13.13 -9.44
CA GLY A 38 -20.40 -12.86 -10.87
C GLY A 38 -19.40 -11.82 -11.40
N TRP A 39 -19.12 -10.78 -10.63
CA TRP A 39 -18.14 -9.73 -10.94
C TRP A 39 -16.72 -10.27 -11.00
N MET A 40 -16.31 -11.06 -10.01
CA MET A 40 -14.98 -11.69 -10.00
C MET A 40 -14.84 -12.73 -11.11
N GLY A 41 -15.92 -13.45 -11.44
CA GLY A 41 -15.98 -14.33 -12.60
C GLY A 41 -15.67 -13.62 -13.91
N ARG A 42 -16.32 -12.46 -14.17
CA ARG A 42 -16.05 -11.63 -15.36
C ARG A 42 -14.65 -11.04 -15.38
N MET A 43 -14.15 -10.58 -14.23
CA MET A 43 -12.78 -10.10 -14.14
C MET A 43 -11.77 -11.19 -14.53
N LYS A 44 -12.01 -12.44 -14.11
CA LYS A 44 -11.16 -13.59 -14.43
C LYS A 44 -11.21 -13.98 -15.91
N SER A 45 -12.38 -13.90 -16.56
CA SER A 45 -12.52 -14.30 -17.96
C SER A 45 -12.14 -13.20 -18.95
N ASP A 46 -12.55 -11.96 -18.66
CA ASP A 46 -12.53 -10.85 -19.63
C ASP A 46 -11.52 -9.76 -19.25
N GLY A 47 -10.88 -9.86 -18.07
CA GLY A 47 -9.95 -8.85 -17.55
C GLY A 47 -10.61 -7.54 -17.12
N ARG A 48 -11.95 -7.47 -17.09
CA ARG A 48 -12.72 -6.29 -16.72
C ARG A 48 -14.04 -6.64 -16.05
N VAL A 49 -14.57 -5.69 -15.30
CA VAL A 49 -15.90 -5.79 -14.71
C VAL A 49 -16.62 -4.44 -14.77
N GLU A 50 -17.91 -4.49 -15.11
CA GLU A 50 -18.82 -3.37 -14.99
C GLU A 50 -19.82 -3.67 -13.86
N VAL A 51 -20.00 -2.68 -12.99
CA VAL A 51 -20.96 -2.71 -11.88
C VAL A 51 -22.19 -1.87 -12.22
N PRO A 52 -23.38 -2.20 -11.66
CA PRO A 52 -24.56 -1.37 -11.80
C PRO A 52 -24.35 0.09 -11.35
N VAL A 53 -25.09 1.02 -11.95
CA VAL A 53 -24.96 2.46 -11.67
C VAL A 53 -25.27 2.80 -10.22
N ASP A 54 -26.29 2.18 -9.62
CA ASP A 54 -26.62 2.38 -8.21
C ASP A 54 -25.49 1.95 -7.26
N VAL A 55 -24.80 0.85 -7.55
CA VAL A 55 -23.59 0.41 -6.83
C VAL A 55 -22.45 1.43 -6.98
N LEU A 56 -22.27 1.99 -8.19
CA LEU A 56 -21.27 3.03 -8.45
C LEU A 56 -21.57 4.34 -7.70
N GLU A 57 -22.83 4.76 -7.67
CA GLU A 57 -23.24 5.97 -6.96
C GLU A 57 -23.08 5.82 -5.44
N LEU A 58 -23.31 4.62 -4.89
CA LEU A 58 -22.97 4.32 -3.49
C LEU A 58 -21.46 4.47 -3.24
N ALA A 59 -20.61 4.01 -4.16
CA ALA A 59 -19.17 4.21 -4.02
C ALA A 59 -18.78 5.69 -4.06
N ARG A 60 -19.38 6.47 -4.97
CA ARG A 60 -19.12 7.92 -5.13
C ARG A 60 -19.61 8.75 -3.94
N ARG A 61 -20.60 8.27 -3.19
CA ARG A 61 -21.03 8.90 -1.93
C ARG A 61 -19.90 8.93 -0.91
N ASP A 62 -19.16 7.84 -0.77
CA ASP A 62 -18.22 7.63 0.34
C ASP A 62 -16.75 7.77 -0.07
N PHE A 63 -16.42 7.63 -1.35
CA PHE A 63 -15.05 7.57 -1.85
C PHE A 63 -14.79 8.59 -2.98
N MET A 64 -13.62 9.23 -2.89
CA MET A 64 -13.00 9.96 -4.00
C MET A 64 -11.65 9.29 -4.33
N ALA A 65 -11.21 9.42 -5.57
CA ALA A 65 -9.94 8.87 -6.02
C ALA A 65 -9.23 9.85 -6.96
N GLU A 66 -7.92 9.94 -6.80
CA GLU A 66 -7.04 10.75 -7.64
C GLU A 66 -5.87 9.89 -8.14
N ARG A 67 -5.32 10.27 -9.29
CA ARG A 67 -4.13 9.65 -9.87
C ARG A 67 -2.99 10.66 -9.81
N ILE A 68 -1.90 10.25 -9.19
CA ILE A 68 -0.66 11.02 -9.09
C ILE A 68 0.42 10.30 -9.90
N SER A 69 1.12 11.04 -10.75
CA SER A 69 2.26 10.55 -11.52
C SER A 69 3.57 10.58 -10.71
N ASP A 70 4.60 9.91 -11.22
CA ASP A 70 5.92 9.91 -10.59
C ASP A 70 6.49 11.32 -10.48
N ASP A 71 6.37 12.14 -11.54
CA ASP A 71 6.83 13.54 -11.53
C ASP A 71 6.13 14.36 -10.45
N GLN A 72 4.79 14.27 -10.36
CA GLN A 72 4.02 14.94 -9.30
C GLN A 72 4.39 14.43 -7.91
N THR A 73 4.76 13.15 -7.79
CA THR A 73 5.21 12.56 -6.53
C THR A 73 6.54 13.18 -6.09
N LEU A 74 7.52 13.28 -7.01
CA LEU A 74 8.82 13.91 -6.75
C LEU A 74 8.68 15.39 -6.42
N GLU A 75 7.86 16.13 -7.19
CA GLU A 75 7.54 17.54 -6.92
C GLU A 75 6.92 17.70 -5.53
N THR A 76 6.02 16.81 -5.13
CA THR A 76 5.39 16.87 -3.81
C THR A 76 6.40 16.63 -2.68
N ILE A 77 7.35 15.70 -2.84
CA ILE A 77 8.42 15.50 -1.85
C ILE A 77 9.24 16.79 -1.72
N GLN A 78 9.59 17.41 -2.84
CA GLN A 78 10.35 18.65 -2.88
C GLN A 78 9.60 19.81 -2.21
N ASP A 79 8.31 19.99 -2.53
CA ASP A 79 7.46 21.04 -1.97
C ASP A 79 7.36 20.96 -0.45
N TYR A 80 7.17 19.76 0.11
CA TYR A 80 7.06 19.59 1.56
C TYR A 80 8.41 19.71 2.29
N TYR A 81 9.52 19.44 1.60
CA TYR A 81 10.85 19.68 2.13
C TYR A 81 11.22 21.18 2.11
N LEU A 82 10.87 21.90 1.05
CA LEU A 82 11.19 23.32 0.87
C LEU A 82 10.16 24.27 1.52
N GLY A 83 8.94 23.79 1.79
CA GLY A 83 7.80 24.59 2.22
C GLY A 83 7.89 25.18 3.64
N ASP A 84 7.43 26.43 3.75
CA ASP A 84 7.15 27.25 4.94
C ASP A 84 8.10 27.12 6.14
N GLY A 85 9.31 27.65 5.97
CA GLY A 85 10.03 28.47 6.95
C GLY A 85 10.60 27.80 8.20
N GLU A 86 9.80 27.01 8.93
CA GLU A 86 10.15 26.45 10.24
C GLU A 86 10.20 24.91 10.28
N HIS A 87 9.52 24.20 9.38
CA HIS A 87 9.42 22.73 9.44
C HIS A 87 9.52 22.05 8.07
N SER A 88 10.75 21.79 7.62
CA SER A 88 11.02 20.86 6.52
C SER A 88 10.49 19.46 6.86
N TYR A 89 9.65 18.88 6.00
CA TYR A 89 9.17 17.51 6.14
C TYR A 89 9.54 16.67 4.91
N ILE A 90 10.21 15.53 5.13
CA ILE A 90 10.61 14.61 4.08
C ILE A 90 9.59 13.47 4.02
N ALA A 91 8.77 13.46 2.98
CA ALA A 91 7.84 12.37 2.72
C ALA A 91 8.51 11.23 1.96
N ASP A 92 8.09 10.00 2.24
CA ASP A 92 8.33 8.87 1.32
C ASP A 92 7.40 8.99 0.09
N PRO A 93 7.70 8.35 -1.05
CA PRO A 93 6.89 8.48 -2.26
C PRO A 93 5.41 8.07 -2.07
N HIS A 94 5.11 7.12 -1.18
CA HIS A 94 3.73 6.69 -0.91
C HIS A 94 2.95 7.76 -0.14
N THR A 95 3.57 8.34 0.88
CA THR A 95 3.01 9.48 1.61
C THR A 95 2.82 10.69 0.67
N ALA A 96 3.79 10.97 -0.19
CA ALA A 96 3.74 12.07 -1.15
C ALA A 96 2.56 11.95 -2.12
N VAL A 97 2.24 10.75 -2.62
CA VAL A 97 1.02 10.51 -3.41
C VAL A 97 -0.24 10.91 -2.62
N GLY A 98 -0.33 10.55 -1.34
CA GLY A 98 -1.44 10.93 -0.46
C GLY A 98 -1.55 12.45 -0.24
N LEU A 99 -0.42 13.12 -0.02
CA LEU A 99 -0.36 14.58 0.15
C LEU A 99 -0.78 15.31 -1.14
N ALA A 100 -0.30 14.86 -2.29
CA ALA A 100 -0.65 15.42 -3.59
C ALA A 100 -2.16 15.29 -3.88
N ALA A 101 -2.72 14.09 -3.68
CA ALA A 101 -4.15 13.84 -3.83
C ALA A 101 -4.99 14.72 -2.88
N ALA A 102 -4.58 14.83 -1.60
CA ALA A 102 -5.24 15.67 -0.62
C ALA A 102 -5.23 17.16 -1.02
N ARG A 103 -4.15 17.66 -1.63
CA ARG A 103 -4.06 19.04 -2.14
C ARG A 103 -5.02 19.28 -3.30
N ILE A 104 -5.23 18.29 -4.18
CA ILE A 104 -6.20 18.38 -5.29
C ILE A 104 -7.62 18.41 -4.73
N ILE A 105 -7.97 17.47 -3.85
CA ILE A 105 -9.31 17.33 -3.26
C ILE A 105 -9.66 18.55 -2.37
N ALA A 106 -8.67 19.13 -1.67
CA ALA A 106 -8.84 20.31 -0.82
C ALA A 106 -9.58 21.46 -1.50
N ARG A 107 -9.41 21.62 -2.82
CA ARG A 107 -10.03 22.71 -3.61
C ARG A 107 -11.55 22.66 -3.58
N ASN A 108 -12.13 21.49 -3.33
CA ASN A 108 -13.58 21.26 -3.26
C ASN A 108 -14.08 21.10 -1.81
N ASN A 109 -13.18 21.07 -0.83
CA ASN A 109 -13.55 20.89 0.56
C ASN A 109 -14.05 22.21 1.18
N PRO A 110 -15.01 22.15 2.12
CA PRO A 110 -15.29 23.27 3.00
C PRO A 110 -14.00 23.74 3.72
N PRO A 111 -13.82 25.04 3.98
CA PRO A 111 -12.63 25.55 4.67
C PRO A 111 -12.37 24.95 6.06
N SER A 112 -13.39 24.39 6.70
CA SER A 112 -13.30 23.75 8.02
C SER A 112 -12.88 22.27 7.96
N THR A 113 -12.71 21.69 6.77
CA THR A 113 -12.37 20.27 6.63
C THR A 113 -10.90 20.02 6.95
N VAL A 114 -10.66 19.23 7.99
CA VAL A 114 -9.32 18.71 8.33
C VAL A 114 -9.07 17.44 7.53
N GLN A 115 -7.95 17.39 6.80
CA GLN A 115 -7.50 16.20 6.09
C GLN A 115 -6.43 15.47 6.89
N VAL A 116 -6.58 14.16 7.05
CA VAL A 116 -5.58 13.28 7.67
C VAL A 116 -4.98 12.40 6.60
N ILE A 117 -3.68 12.53 6.38
CA ILE A 117 -2.94 11.74 5.40
C ILE A 117 -2.18 10.64 6.14
N LEU A 118 -2.37 9.39 5.72
CA LEU A 118 -1.66 8.26 6.29
C LEU A 118 -0.24 8.21 5.72
N SER A 119 0.77 8.45 6.56
CA SER A 119 2.16 8.23 6.18
C SER A 119 2.49 6.74 6.26
N THR A 120 2.47 6.06 5.13
CA THR A 120 2.48 4.59 5.08
C THR A 120 3.87 3.98 5.18
N ALA A 121 4.93 4.77 5.02
CA ALA A 121 6.30 4.30 5.14
C ALA A 121 7.25 5.40 5.61
N HIS A 122 8.34 4.97 6.24
CA HIS A 122 9.44 5.85 6.56
C HIS A 122 10.25 6.17 5.28
N PRO A 123 10.69 7.42 5.04
CA PRO A 123 11.42 7.81 3.82
C PRO A 123 12.70 6.99 3.58
N ALA A 124 13.37 6.57 4.66
CA ALA A 124 14.55 5.71 4.59
C ALA A 124 14.34 4.37 3.85
N LYS A 125 13.09 3.90 3.72
CA LYS A 125 12.76 2.68 2.96
C LYS A 125 12.85 2.89 1.44
N PHE A 126 12.82 4.13 0.97
CA PHE A 126 12.74 4.50 -0.44
C PHE A 126 13.79 5.58 -0.78
N ALA A 127 15.04 5.29 -0.41
CA ALA A 127 16.15 6.23 -0.51
C ALA A 127 16.33 6.82 -1.92
N GLU A 128 16.16 6.01 -2.96
CA GLU A 128 16.31 6.44 -4.35
C GLU A 128 15.34 7.57 -4.72
N ALA A 129 14.05 7.40 -4.44
CA ALA A 129 13.04 8.42 -4.74
C ALA A 129 13.26 9.71 -3.94
N VAL A 130 13.61 9.59 -2.65
CA VAL A 130 13.88 10.74 -1.78
C VAL A 130 15.12 11.50 -2.26
N ASN A 131 16.21 10.78 -2.54
CA ASN A 131 17.44 11.39 -3.07
C ASN A 131 17.19 12.05 -4.42
N HIS A 132 16.42 11.42 -5.31
CA HIS A 132 16.09 11.98 -6.61
C HIS A 132 15.20 13.22 -6.49
N ALA A 133 14.25 13.29 -5.56
CA ALA A 133 13.46 14.50 -5.35
C ALA A 133 14.28 15.67 -4.79
N LEU A 134 15.28 15.37 -3.95
CA LEU A 134 15.98 16.38 -3.15
C LEU A 134 17.44 16.62 -3.56
N TYR A 135 17.92 16.00 -4.64
CA TYR A 135 19.34 16.07 -5.08
C TYR A 135 19.86 17.49 -5.28
N ALA A 136 18.99 18.43 -5.67
CA ALA A 136 19.35 19.82 -5.92
C ALA A 136 19.46 20.67 -4.64
N SER A 137 18.98 20.16 -3.50
CA SER A 137 19.07 20.88 -2.23
C SER A 137 20.45 20.70 -1.60
N VAL A 138 21.19 21.81 -1.49
CA VAL A 138 22.49 21.84 -0.78
C VAL A 138 22.38 21.60 0.73
N LYS A 139 21.17 21.69 1.30
CA LYS A 139 20.93 21.49 2.74
C LYS A 139 20.54 20.04 3.07
N PHE A 140 20.24 19.24 2.06
CA PHE A 140 19.75 17.89 2.22
C PHE A 140 20.92 16.90 2.32
N ASP A 141 20.91 16.09 3.38
CA ASP A 141 21.81 14.97 3.55
C ASP A 141 20.98 13.76 4.02
N PHE A 142 20.91 12.72 3.19
CA PHE A 142 20.08 11.56 3.50
C PHE A 142 20.53 10.80 4.76
N GLU A 143 21.84 10.68 5.00
CA GLU A 143 22.36 9.95 6.16
C GLU A 143 22.10 10.70 7.48
N LYS A 144 22.12 12.03 7.41
CA LYS A 144 21.88 12.91 8.55
C LYS A 144 20.39 13.16 8.80
N ASP A 145 19.63 13.45 7.75
CA ASP A 145 18.27 14.00 7.85
C ASP A 145 17.20 12.89 7.76
N VAL A 146 17.52 11.74 7.15
CA VAL A 146 16.55 10.67 6.90
C VAL A 146 16.91 9.36 7.58
N GLN A 147 18.17 8.92 7.55
CA GLN A 147 18.52 7.55 7.97
C GLN A 147 18.40 7.35 9.50
N PRO A 148 17.52 6.44 9.98
CA PRO A 148 17.45 6.12 11.41
C PRO A 148 18.74 5.46 11.89
N LYS A 149 19.10 5.68 13.16
CA LYS A 149 20.31 5.09 13.76
C LYS A 149 20.27 3.57 13.73
N GLU A 150 19.08 2.99 13.84
CA GLU A 150 18.79 1.56 13.82
C GLU A 150 19.06 0.92 12.46
N PHE A 151 19.03 1.71 11.38
CA PHE A 151 19.31 1.24 10.01
C PHE A 151 20.82 1.19 9.71
N LYS A 152 21.65 1.89 10.50
CA LYS A 152 23.10 1.90 10.32
C LYS A 152 23.67 0.50 10.58
N GLY A 153 24.41 -0.04 9.62
CA GLY A 153 24.98 -1.38 9.72
C GLY A 153 24.00 -2.51 9.40
N LEU A 154 22.69 -2.24 9.19
CA LEU A 154 21.69 -3.29 9.02
C LEU A 154 21.95 -4.15 7.77
N LEU A 155 22.29 -3.50 6.65
CA LEU A 155 22.57 -4.18 5.38
C LEU A 155 23.88 -4.98 5.40
N GLN A 156 24.77 -4.69 6.35
CA GLN A 156 26.05 -5.36 6.54
C GLN A 156 25.95 -6.59 7.47
N LYS A 157 24.83 -6.76 8.18
CA LYS A 157 24.62 -7.94 9.03
C LYS A 157 24.55 -9.22 8.18
N PRO A 158 25.00 -10.37 8.70
CA PRO A 158 24.87 -11.65 8.02
C PRO A 158 23.41 -11.93 7.63
N LYS A 159 23.17 -12.22 6.35
CA LYS A 159 21.84 -12.58 5.84
C LYS A 159 21.63 -14.08 5.98
N ARG A 160 20.45 -14.49 6.45
CA ARG A 160 20.02 -15.90 6.47
C ARG A 160 19.04 -16.11 5.32
N VAL A 161 19.58 -16.48 4.17
CA VAL A 161 18.83 -16.67 2.92
C VAL A 161 19.14 -18.07 2.41
N ILE A 162 18.11 -18.77 1.92
CA ILE A 162 18.24 -20.03 1.22
C ILE A 162 17.87 -19.75 -0.22
N ASP A 163 18.86 -19.83 -1.11
CA ASP A 163 18.63 -19.67 -2.54
C ASP A 163 17.99 -20.95 -3.10
N VAL A 164 16.89 -20.80 -3.83
CA VAL A 164 16.24 -21.90 -4.54
C VAL A 164 16.74 -21.88 -5.97
N GLU A 165 17.32 -22.99 -6.43
CA GLU A 165 18.10 -23.08 -7.68
C GLU A 165 17.32 -22.72 -8.95
N ALA A 166 15.99 -22.85 -8.93
CA ALA A 166 15.10 -22.54 -10.04
C ALA A 166 13.71 -22.13 -9.52
N PRO A 167 12.89 -21.41 -10.31
CA PRO A 167 11.50 -21.10 -9.98
C PRO A 167 10.60 -22.35 -10.08
N SER A 168 10.87 -23.34 -9.22
CA SER A 168 10.20 -24.64 -9.18
C SER A 168 9.42 -24.79 -7.87
N VAL A 169 8.12 -25.11 -8.00
CA VAL A 169 7.23 -25.35 -6.85
C VAL A 169 7.78 -26.48 -5.97
N ASP A 170 8.33 -27.54 -6.57
CA ASP A 170 8.80 -28.70 -5.82
C ASP A 170 10.10 -28.39 -5.06
N LEU A 171 10.98 -27.56 -5.63
CA LEU A 171 12.19 -27.11 -4.92
C LEU A 171 11.82 -26.21 -3.73
N VAL A 172 10.83 -25.33 -3.88
CA VAL A 172 10.33 -24.49 -2.78
C VAL A 172 9.71 -25.35 -1.68
N LYS A 173 8.87 -26.33 -2.02
CA LYS A 173 8.29 -27.28 -1.05
C LYS A 173 9.38 -28.03 -0.28
N LYS A 174 10.39 -28.53 -0.98
CA LYS A 174 11.51 -29.25 -0.37
C LYS A 174 12.24 -28.39 0.68
N VAL A 175 12.53 -27.12 0.37
CA VAL A 175 13.16 -26.19 1.33
C VAL A 175 12.28 -25.98 2.57
N ILE A 176 10.96 -25.84 2.40
CA ILE A 176 10.00 -25.69 3.50
C ILE A 176 10.02 -26.94 4.39
N GLU A 177 9.95 -28.13 3.79
CA GLU A 177 9.93 -29.41 4.52
C GLU A 177 11.24 -29.63 5.30
N GLU A 178 12.40 -29.40 4.67
CA GLU A 178 13.71 -29.54 5.32
C GLU A 178 13.84 -28.60 6.54
N LYS A 179 13.40 -27.34 6.42
CA LYS A 179 13.46 -26.37 7.53
C LYS A 179 12.48 -26.67 8.64
N ALA A 180 11.28 -27.16 8.31
CA ALA A 180 10.30 -27.58 9.31
C ALA A 180 10.80 -28.79 10.14
N VAL A 181 11.50 -29.74 9.51
CA VAL A 181 12.09 -30.90 10.19
C VAL A 181 13.27 -30.49 11.06
N ASP A 182 14.19 -29.65 10.56
CA ASP A 182 15.33 -29.14 11.33
C ASP A 182 14.89 -28.46 12.63
N GLU A 183 13.85 -27.62 12.59
CA GLU A 183 13.30 -26.94 13.78
C GLU A 183 12.67 -27.92 14.77
N SER A 184 11.96 -28.95 14.29
CA SER A 184 11.35 -29.97 15.14
C SER A 184 12.39 -30.86 15.85
N SER A 185 13.53 -31.10 15.22
CA SER A 185 14.64 -31.90 15.77
C SER A 185 15.53 -31.14 16.76
N ASN A 186 15.59 -29.81 16.65
CA ASN A 186 16.38 -28.94 17.54
C ASN A 186 15.58 -28.35 18.73
N GLY A 187 14.29 -28.66 18.85
CA GLY A 187 13.38 -28.16 19.88
C GLY A 187 13.57 -28.68 21.31
N THR A 188 14.64 -29.42 21.62
CA THR A 188 14.93 -29.94 22.98
C THR A 188 16.18 -29.36 23.66
N ALA A 189 16.81 -28.31 23.12
CA ALA A 189 17.94 -27.68 23.79
C ALA A 189 17.74 -26.17 24.02
N THR A 190 17.58 -25.83 25.30
CA THR A 190 17.87 -24.52 25.94
C THR A 190 16.87 -23.37 25.73
N GLY A 191 15.76 -23.43 26.48
CA GLY A 191 15.11 -22.24 27.01
C GLY A 191 15.74 -21.87 28.36
N SER A 192 16.73 -20.97 28.33
CA SER A 192 17.17 -20.21 29.51
C SER A 192 18.00 -19.00 29.07
N VAL A 193 17.35 -17.83 28.96
CA VAL A 193 17.72 -16.56 29.62
C VAL A 193 16.43 -15.78 29.81
#